data_AF-A0A7W9LFA1-F1
#
_entry.id   AF-A0A7W9LFA1-F1
#
_cell.length_a   1.000
_cell.length_b   1.000
_cell.length_c   1.000
_cell.angle_alpha   90.00
_cell.angle_beta   90.00
_cell.angle_gamma   90.00
#
_symmetry.space_group_name_H-M   'P 1'
#
loop_
_entity.id
_entity.type
_entity.pdbx_description
1 polymer ?
#
loop_
_entity_poly.entity_id
_entity_poly.type
_entity_poly.pdbx_seq_one_letter_code
_entity_poly.pdbx_strand_id
1 'polypeptide(L)'
;MTELADPAAAVEAFDCPMCAAPAGSACRTRGGKVAPKYHTPRFMLVPQLRTELEVRTPAERRPGRRWQAGPAVDASAAAAARPTRVGYARCSTAQQELDSQLDALKQAGFKISTRGPSLA
;
A
#
# COMPACT_ATOMS: atom_id res chain seq x y z
N MET A 1 5.50 5.06 -12.06
CA MET A 1 4.40 4.85 -11.09
C MET A 1 4.09 3.37 -11.14
N THR A 2 4.24 2.64 -10.04
CA THR A 2 3.92 1.21 -10.03
C THR A 2 2.40 1.09 -10.08
N GLU A 3 1.85 0.76 -11.25
CA GLU A 3 0.45 0.37 -11.37
C GLU A 3 0.22 -0.85 -10.48
N LEU A 4 -0.75 -0.77 -9.56
CA LEU A 4 -1.15 -1.95 -8.81
C LEU A 4 -1.86 -2.91 -9.76
N ALA A 5 -1.33 -4.13 -9.87
CA ALA A 5 -1.93 -5.18 -10.70
C ALA A 5 -3.38 -5.52 -10.30
N ASP A 6 -3.73 -5.33 -9.01
CA ASP A 6 -5.10 -5.48 -8.52
C ASP A 6 -5.43 -4.40 -7.46
N PRO A 7 -6.04 -3.27 -7.87
CA PRO A 7 -6.44 -2.22 -6.94
C PRO A 7 -7.57 -2.68 -6.00
N ALA A 8 -8.43 -3.61 -6.42
CA ALA A 8 -9.52 -4.10 -5.59
C ALA A 8 -8.97 -4.92 -4.40
N ALA A 9 -8.03 -5.84 -4.66
CA ALA A 9 -7.38 -6.60 -3.59
C ALA A 9 -6.66 -5.70 -2.58
N ALA A 10 -5.98 -4.65 -3.04
CA ALA A 10 -5.31 -3.71 -2.15
C ALA A 10 -6.27 -2.93 -1.26
N VAL A 11 -7.44 -2.55 -1.78
CA VAL A 11 -8.50 -1.89 -1.00
C VAL A 11 -9.17 -2.86 -0.02
N GLU A 12 -9.36 -4.12 -0.44
CA GLU A 12 -9.95 -5.17 0.39
C GLU A 12 -9.05 -5.55 1.57
N ALA A 13 -7.75 -5.21 1.59
CA ALA A 13 -6.85 -5.47 2.73
C ALA A 13 -7.21 -4.69 4.02
N PHE A 14 -8.05 -3.66 3.92
CA PHE A 14 -8.44 -2.80 5.04
C PHE A 14 -9.93 -2.90 5.31
N ASP A 15 -10.36 -2.71 6.57
CA ASP A 15 -11.77 -2.53 6.90
C ASP A 15 -12.32 -1.25 6.26
N CYS A 16 -13.61 -1.25 5.89
CA CYS A 16 -14.27 -0.08 5.34
C CYS A 16 -14.76 0.85 6.46
N PRO A 17 -14.22 2.08 6.59
CA PRO A 17 -14.65 3.01 7.65
C PRO A 17 -16.11 3.46 7.50
N MET A 18 -16.66 3.39 6.28
CA MET A 18 -17.99 3.91 5.97
C MET A 18 -19.10 2.86 6.12
N CYS A 19 -18.87 1.62 5.69
CA CYS A 19 -19.92 0.57 5.72
C CYS A 19 -19.61 -0.60 6.67
N ALA A 20 -18.48 -0.55 7.36
CA ALA A 20 -17.96 -1.59 8.25
C ALA A 20 -17.80 -2.97 7.57
N ALA A 21 -17.67 -3.01 6.24
CA ALA A 21 -17.28 -4.23 5.55
C ALA A 21 -15.85 -4.60 6.00
N PRO A 22 -15.63 -5.83 6.49
CA PRO A 22 -14.31 -6.22 6.98
C PRO A 22 -13.30 -6.36 5.83
N ALA A 23 -12.03 -6.41 6.20
CA ALA A 23 -10.96 -6.81 5.29
C ALA A 23 -11.29 -8.17 4.64
N GLY A 24 -10.84 -8.35 3.39
CA GLY A 24 -11.18 -9.48 2.53
C GLY A 24 -12.54 -9.38 1.84
N SER A 25 -13.33 -8.34 2.11
CA SER A 25 -14.69 -8.19 1.57
C SER A 25 -14.86 -6.93 0.72
N ALA A 26 -15.60 -7.03 -0.40
CA ALA A 26 -16.06 -5.87 -1.15
C ALA A 26 -16.97 -4.96 -0.29
N CYS A 27 -17.09 -3.68 -0.66
CA CYS A 27 -18.02 -2.77 0.03
C CYS A 27 -19.49 -3.18 -0.18
N ARG A 28 -20.35 -2.83 0.78
CA ARG A 28 -21.80 -3.02 0.69
C ARG A 28 -22.53 -1.69 0.51
N THR A 29 -23.58 -1.71 -0.29
CA THR A 29 -24.55 -0.61 -0.37
C THR A 29 -25.45 -0.61 0.87
N ARG A 30 -26.17 0.51 1.08
CA ARG A 30 -27.19 0.60 2.14
C ARG A 30 -28.27 -0.48 2.04
N GLY A 31 -28.57 -0.95 0.82
CA GLY A 31 -29.53 -2.02 0.57
C GLY A 31 -28.98 -3.44 0.77
N GLY A 32 -27.80 -3.59 1.39
CA GLY A 32 -27.21 -4.91 1.68
C GLY A 32 -26.75 -5.68 0.43
N LYS A 33 -26.47 -4.97 -0.66
CA LYS A 33 -25.92 -5.55 -1.90
C LYS A 33 -24.44 -5.19 -2.05
N VAL A 34 -23.69 -5.98 -2.78
CA VAL A 34 -22.31 -5.64 -3.15
C VAL A 34 -22.32 -4.33 -3.93
N ALA A 35 -21.50 -3.37 -3.49
CA ALA A 35 -21.40 -2.07 -4.13
C ALA A 35 -20.70 -2.20 -5.49
N PRO A 36 -21.05 -1.37 -6.49
CA PRO A 36 -20.34 -1.33 -7.77
C PRO A 36 -18.97 -0.66 -7.67
N LYS A 37 -18.73 0.12 -6.62
CA LYS A 37 -17.47 0.79 -6.32
C LYS A 37 -17.17 0.76 -4.83
N TYR A 38 -15.89 0.88 -4.50
CA TYR A 38 -15.44 1.02 -3.12
C TYR A 38 -15.71 2.44 -2.59
N HIS A 39 -15.95 2.55 -1.29
CA HIS A 39 -16.08 3.85 -0.63
C HIS A 39 -14.72 4.57 -0.61
N THR A 40 -14.72 5.87 -0.91
CA THR A 40 -13.53 6.73 -0.91
C THR A 40 -12.70 6.63 0.38
N PRO A 41 -13.30 6.67 1.58
CA PRO A 41 -12.53 6.52 2.81
C PRO A 41 -11.75 5.22 2.92
N ARG A 42 -12.19 4.14 2.25
CA ARG A 42 -11.49 2.85 2.27
C ARG A 42 -10.29 2.85 1.34
N PHE A 43 -10.45 3.28 0.09
CA PHE A 43 -9.35 3.23 -0.86
C PHE A 43 -8.29 4.32 -0.64
N MET A 44 -8.63 5.42 0.04
CA MET A 44 -7.65 6.43 0.51
C MET A 44 -6.63 5.89 1.52
N LEU A 45 -6.91 4.73 2.16
CA LEU A 45 -5.97 4.04 3.03
C LEU A 45 -4.81 3.41 2.25
N VAL A 46 -4.98 3.18 0.95
CA VAL A 46 -3.94 2.67 0.04
C VAL A 46 -3.19 3.88 -0.54
N PRO A 47 -1.92 4.14 -0.17
CA PRO A 47 -1.21 5.36 -0.59
C PRO A 47 -1.16 5.56 -2.11
N GLN A 48 -1.07 4.46 -2.87
CA GLN A 48 -1.00 4.44 -4.32
C GLN A 48 -2.32 4.83 -5.00
N LEU A 49 -3.46 4.76 -4.29
CA LEU A 49 -4.79 5.05 -4.82
C LEU A 49 -5.34 6.41 -4.33
N ARG A 50 -4.52 7.21 -3.63
CA ARG A 50 -4.97 8.49 -3.04
C ARG A 50 -5.36 9.55 -4.06
N THR A 51 -4.83 9.47 -5.27
CA THR A 51 -5.18 10.36 -6.39
C THR A 51 -6.32 9.82 -7.24
N GLU A 52 -6.74 8.58 -7.01
CA GLU A 52 -7.82 7.95 -7.77
C GLU A 52 -9.17 8.51 -7.34
N LEU A 53 -10.05 8.75 -8.32
CA LEU A 53 -11.41 9.22 -8.07
C LEU A 53 -12.35 8.07 -7.70
N GLU A 54 -12.12 6.90 -8.30
CA GLU A 54 -12.92 5.71 -8.05
C GLU A 54 -12.10 4.43 -8.19
N VAL A 55 -12.44 3.44 -7.36
CA VAL A 55 -11.99 2.05 -7.54
C VAL A 55 -13.26 1.21 -7.76
N ARG A 56 -13.35 0.57 -8.92
CA ARG A 56 -14.51 -0.27 -9.27
C ARG A 56 -14.40 -1.63 -8.61
N THR A 57 -15.56 -2.17 -8.21
CA THR A 57 -15.65 -3.54 -7.71
C THR A 57 -15.65 -4.49 -8.91
N PRO A 58 -14.68 -5.44 -8.99
CA PRO A 58 -14.54 -6.32 -10.13
C PRO A 58 -15.72 -7.33 -10.22
N ALA A 59 -15.94 -7.88 -11.41
CA ALA A 59 -17.11 -8.71 -11.71
C ALA A 59 -17.20 -9.97 -10.84
N GLU A 60 -16.05 -10.53 -10.45
CA GLU A 60 -15.89 -11.73 -9.63
C GLU A 60 -16.50 -11.55 -8.23
N ARG A 61 -16.56 -10.30 -7.72
CA ARG A 61 -17.22 -9.97 -6.44
C ARG A 61 -18.73 -9.82 -6.57
N ARG A 62 -19.27 -9.94 -7.79
CA ARG A 62 -20.70 -9.93 -8.14
C ARG A 62 -21.44 -8.66 -7.66
N PRO A 63 -21.06 -7.45 -8.13
CA PRO A 63 -21.79 -6.21 -7.83
C PRO A 63 -23.30 -6.35 -8.01
N GLY A 64 -24.08 -5.72 -7.11
CA GLY A 64 -25.54 -5.75 -7.13
C GLY A 64 -26.19 -7.03 -6.58
N ARG A 65 -25.43 -8.11 -6.32
CA ARG A 65 -25.93 -9.29 -5.60
C ARG A 65 -25.99 -9.06 -4.09
N ARG A 66 -26.72 -9.91 -3.37
CA ARG A 66 -26.78 -9.90 -1.90
C ARG A 66 -25.36 -10.00 -1.34
N TRP A 67 -24.99 -9.04 -0.50
CA TRP A 67 -23.66 -8.96 0.07
C TRP A 67 -23.45 -10.07 1.11
N GLN A 68 -22.26 -10.65 1.07
CA GLN A 68 -21.76 -11.58 2.07
C GLN A 68 -20.34 -11.16 2.41
N ALA A 69 -19.93 -11.33 3.66
CA ALA A 69 -18.55 -11.12 4.04
C ALA A 69 -17.67 -12.09 3.23
N GLY A 70 -16.60 -11.55 2.66
CA GLY A 70 -15.54 -12.33 2.06
C GLY A 70 -14.76 -13.09 3.13
N PRO A 71 -13.83 -13.97 2.70
CA PRO A 71 -12.99 -14.72 3.62
C PRO A 71 -12.23 -13.75 4.53
N ALA A 72 -12.15 -14.10 5.82
CA ALA A 72 -11.35 -13.33 6.76
C ALA A 72 -9.89 -13.34 6.28
N VAL A 73 -9.34 -12.14 6.09
CA VAL A 73 -7.91 -11.99 5.82
C VAL A 73 -7.22 -11.72 7.15
N ASP A 74 -6.13 -12.41 7.38
CA ASP A 74 -5.32 -12.17 8.56
C ASP A 74 -4.60 -10.82 8.39
N ALA A 75 -5.04 -9.80 9.14
CA ALA A 75 -4.44 -8.48 9.13
C ALA A 75 -2.94 -8.53 9.52
N SER A 76 -2.49 -9.60 10.19
CA SER A 76 -1.08 -9.78 10.51
C SER A 76 -0.21 -9.97 9.27
N ALA A 77 -0.74 -10.46 8.14
CA ALA A 77 0.04 -10.63 6.92
C ALA A 77 0.48 -9.27 6.33
N ALA A 78 -0.35 -8.24 6.44
CA ALA A 78 0.01 -6.87 6.04
C ALA A 78 0.99 -6.21 7.03
N ALA A 79 0.87 -6.52 8.33
CA ALA A 79 1.79 -6.03 9.36
C ALA A 79 3.13 -6.81 9.40
N ALA A 80 3.17 -8.04 8.90
CA ALA A 80 4.34 -8.91 8.83
C ALA A 80 5.31 -8.52 7.71
N ALA A 81 4.91 -7.62 6.81
CA ALA A 81 5.84 -6.95 5.92
C ALA A 81 6.78 -6.09 6.77
N ARG A 82 7.94 -6.64 7.12
CA ARG A 82 9.00 -5.92 7.84
C ARG A 82 9.18 -4.54 7.19
N PRO A 83 9.14 -3.43 7.96
CA PRO A 83 9.28 -2.11 7.39
C PRO A 83 10.58 -2.06 6.59
N THR A 84 10.49 -1.69 5.31
CA THR A 84 11.67 -1.55 4.45
C THR A 84 12.49 -0.38 5.00
N ARG A 85 13.64 -0.69 5.61
CA ARG A 85 14.58 0.30 6.12
C ARG A 85 15.44 0.79 4.96
N VAL A 86 15.22 2.04 4.52
CA VAL A 86 16.03 2.69 3.48
C VAL A 86 16.97 3.70 4.13
N GLY A 87 18.28 3.51 3.90
CA GLY A 87 19.34 4.37 4.41
C GLY A 87 19.85 5.31 3.32
N TYR A 88 20.12 6.56 3.69
CA TYR A 88 20.65 7.57 2.79
C TYR A 88 21.99 8.08 3.33
N ALA A 89 22.99 8.13 2.46
CA ALA A 89 24.30 8.72 2.75
C ALA A 89 24.65 9.72 1.64
N ARG A 90 25.32 10.81 2.01
CA ARG A 90 25.69 11.89 1.09
C ARG A 90 27.03 12.49 1.51
N CYS A 91 27.81 12.88 0.51
CA CYS A 91 28.95 13.78 0.67
C CYS A 91 28.73 15.05 -0.17
N SER A 92 29.15 16.20 0.34
CA SER A 92 29.08 17.49 -0.36
C SER A 92 30.33 17.78 -1.19
N THR A 93 31.45 17.13 -0.86
CA THR A 93 32.74 17.23 -1.55
C THR A 93 33.38 15.85 -1.66
N ALA A 94 34.29 15.67 -2.63
CA ALA A 94 34.96 14.39 -2.85
C ALA A 94 35.91 13.96 -1.71
N GLN A 95 36.33 14.90 -0.86
CA GLN A 95 37.19 14.63 0.30
C GLN A 95 36.41 14.21 1.55
N GLN A 96 35.08 14.31 1.53
CA GLN A 96 34.24 13.87 2.64
C GLN A 96 34.03 12.35 2.58
N GLU A 97 34.17 11.74 3.74
CA GLU A 97 34.13 10.30 3.91
C GLU A 97 32.68 9.78 3.71
N LEU A 98 32.49 8.95 2.68
CA LEU A 98 31.22 8.31 2.34
C LEU A 98 31.18 6.86 2.84
N ASP A 99 32.31 6.16 2.81
CA ASP A 99 32.38 4.72 3.01
C ASP A 99 32.00 4.31 4.44
N SER A 100 32.44 5.03 5.46
CA SER A 100 32.05 4.81 6.86
C SER A 100 30.56 5.07 7.09
N GLN A 101 29.94 6.01 6.36
CA GLN A 101 28.49 6.21 6.41
C GLN A 101 27.75 5.02 5.79
N LEU A 102 28.23 4.52 4.65
CA LEU A 102 27.65 3.33 4.00
C LEU A 102 27.82 2.09 4.88
N ASP A 103 28.97 1.92 5.51
CA ASP A 103 29.24 0.78 6.38
C ASP A 103 28.40 0.82 7.65
N ALA A 104 28.17 1.99 8.25
CA ALA A 104 27.21 2.16 9.34
C ALA A 104 25.78 1.78 8.92
N LEU A 105 25.36 2.16 7.71
CA LEU A 105 24.05 1.80 7.17
C LEU A 105 23.93 0.29 6.89
N LYS A 106 24.99 -0.35 6.37
CA LYS A 106 25.05 -1.81 6.17
C LYS A 106 24.93 -2.54 7.50
N GLN A 107 25.71 -2.13 8.51
CA GLN A 107 25.69 -2.72 9.86
C GLN A 107 24.32 -2.62 10.52
N ALA A 108 23.59 -1.53 10.28
CA ALA A 108 22.24 -1.33 10.79
C ALA A 108 21.13 -2.01 9.95
N GLY A 109 21.49 -2.71 8.87
CA GLY A 109 20.57 -3.51 8.05
C GLY A 109 19.68 -2.68 7.12
N PHE A 110 20.13 -1.50 6.69
CA PHE A 110 19.42 -0.66 5.72
C PHE A 110 19.72 -1.09 4.28
N LYS A 111 18.71 -1.01 3.41
CA LYS A 111 18.94 -0.95 1.96
C LYS A 111 19.47 0.43 1.62
N ILE A 112 20.61 0.48 0.94
CA ILE A 112 21.33 1.72 0.68
C ILE A 112 20.98 2.24 -0.72
N SER A 113 20.66 3.52 -0.81
CA SER A 113 20.59 4.26 -2.07
C SER A 113 21.65 5.36 -2.05
N THR A 114 22.66 5.25 -2.91
CA THR A 114 23.72 6.25 -3.05
C THR A 114 23.46 7.16 -4.24
N ARG A 115 23.60 8.47 -4.04
CA ARG A 115 23.78 9.43 -5.13
C ARG A 115 25.12 10.13 -4.90
N GLY A 116 26.15 9.75 -5.66
CA GLY A 116 27.46 10.38 -5.61
C GLY A 116 27.44 11.79 -6.24
N PRO A 117 28.49 12.60 -6.01
CA PRO A 117 28.63 13.88 -6.69
C PRO A 117 28.66 13.64 -8.20
N SER A 118 27.90 14.43 -8.96
CA SER A 118 28.07 14.51 -10.41
C SER A 118 29.45 15.08 -10.65
N LEU A 119 30.38 14.27 -11.14
CA LEU A 119 31.55 14.82 -11.82
C LEU A 119 31.00 15.52 -13.07
N ALA A 120 31.18 16.85 -13.10
CA ALA A 120 30.94 17.66 -14.28
C ALA A 120 31.97 17.32 -15.37
#